data_AF-A0A383ACC9-F1
#
_entry.id   AF-A0A383ACC9-F1
#
_cell.length_a   1.000
_cell.length_b   1.000
_cell.length_c   1.000
_cell.angle_alpha   90.00
_cell.angle_beta   90.00
_cell.angle_gamma   90.00
#
_symmetry.space_group_name_H-M   'P 1'
#
loop_
_entity.id
_entity.type
_entity.pdbx_description
1 polymer ?
#
loop_
_entity_poly.entity_id
_entity_poly.type
_entity_poly.pdbx_seq_one_letter_code
_entity_poly.pdbx_strand_id
1 'polypeptide(L)' 'MADSIKTGIGFLIPVGSLVGFIQSLLANDYITGIIFIIGGLMLWMLYILVVESTTPALMG' A
#
# COMPACT_ATOMS: atom_id res chain seq x y z
N MET A 1 0.64 -4.07 20.90
CA MET A 1 0.66 -5.38 20.21
C MET A 1 -0.37 -5.45 19.09
N ALA A 2 -1.65 -5.14 19.33
CA ALA A 2 -2.68 -5.15 18.28
C ALA A 2 -2.43 -4.13 17.15
N ASP A 3 -2.00 -2.90 17.48
CA ASP A 3 -1.69 -1.87 16.47
C ASP A 3 -0.49 -2.26 15.58
N SER A 4 0.52 -2.90 16.17
CA SER A 4 1.68 -3.42 15.44
C SER A 4 1.31 -4.50 14.42
N ILE A 5 0.29 -5.31 14.71
CA ILE A 5 -0.22 -6.34 13.79
C ILE A 5 -1.01 -5.69 12.65
N LYS A 6 -1.83 -4.67 12.96
CA LYS A 6 -2.60 -3.93 11.96
C LYS A 6 -1.69 -3.22 10.95
N THR A 7 -0.72 -2.44 11.41
CA THR A 7 0.29 -1.82 10.52
C THR A 7 1.10 -2.88 9.77
N GLY A 8 1.40 -4.02 10.42
CA GLY A 8 2.10 -5.16 9.81
C GLY A 8 1.37 -5.76 8.60
N ILE A 9 0.05 -5.92 8.66
CA ILE A 9 -0.76 -6.43 7.53
C ILE A 9 -0.71 -5.46 6.33
N GLY A 10 -0.61 -4.15 6.60
CA GLY A 10 -0.46 -3.13 5.56
C GLY A 10 0.72 -3.36 4.62
N PHE A 11 1.80 -4.03 5.08
CA PHE A 11 2.97 -4.32 4.24
C PHE A 11 2.70 -5.31 3.10
N LEU A 12 1.59 -6.04 3.12
CA LEU A 12 1.20 -6.89 1.99
C LEU A 12 0.90 -6.07 0.73
N ILE A 13 0.48 -4.82 0.88
CA ILE A 13 0.16 -3.91 -0.22
C ILE A 13 1.42 -3.56 -1.05
N PRO A 14 2.51 -3.01 -0.47
CA PRO A 14 3.73 -2.72 -1.24
C PRO A 14 4.41 -4.00 -1.74
N VAL A 15 4.32 -5.11 -1.02
CA VAL A 15 4.82 -6.42 -1.50
C VAL A 15 4.06 -6.87 -2.74
N GLY A 16 2.72 -6.84 -2.71
CA GLY A 16 1.88 -7.18 -3.87
C GLY A 16 2.12 -6.25 -5.06
N SER A 17 2.31 -4.95 -4.80
CA SER A 17 2.68 -3.95 -5.81
C SER A 17 4.01 -4.29 -6.50
N LEU A 18 5.04 -4.66 -5.72
CA LEU A 18 6.33 -5.10 -6.25
C LEU A 18 6.21 -6.37 -7.11
N VAL A 19 5.40 -7.34 -6.67
CA VAL A 19 5.15 -8.57 -7.45
C VAL A 19 4.47 -8.24 -8.79
N GLY A 20 3.46 -7.36 -8.78
CA GLY A 20 2.78 -6.91 -9.99
C GLY A 20 3.72 -6.18 -10.96
N PHE A 21 4.61 -5.34 -10.43
CA PHE A 21 5.64 -4.67 -11.22
C PHE A 21 6.66 -5.63 -11.82
N ILE A 22 7.16 -6.60 -11.05
CA ILE A 22 8.08 -7.60 -11.60
C ILE A 22 7.38 -8.39 -12.72
N GLN A 23 6.11 -8.77 -12.55
CA GLN A 23 5.36 -9.44 -13.61
C GLN A 23 5.19 -8.59 -14.87
N SER A 24 4.93 -7.29 -14.73
CA SER A 24 4.77 -6.41 -15.88
C SER A 24 6.10 -6.24 -16.64
N LEU A 25 7.24 -6.21 -15.93
CA LEU A 25 8.57 -6.21 -16.56
C LEU A 25 8.80 -7.50 -17.37
N LEU A 26 8.45 -8.65 -16.81
CA LEU A 26 8.57 -9.94 -17.52
C LEU A 26 7.64 -10.01 -18.75
N ALA A 27 6.49 -9.34 -18.70
CA ALA A 27 5.56 -9.23 -19.82
C ALA A 27 5.93 -8.13 -20.85
N ASN A 28 7.02 -7.37 -20.63
CA ASN A 28 7.37 -6.17 -21.40
C ASN A 28 6.25 -5.10 -21.43
N ASP A 29 5.35 -5.10 -20.44
CA ASP A 29 4.28 -4.13 -20.28
C ASP A 29 4.68 -3.08 -19.23
N TYR A 30 5.44 -2.09 -19.67
CA TYR A 30 6.03 -1.09 -18.79
C TYR A 30 5.00 -0.10 -18.22
N ILE A 31 3.93 0.21 -18.96
CA ILE A 31 2.87 1.11 -18.50
C ILE A 31 2.14 0.48 -17.31
N THR A 32 1.75 -0.79 -17.45
CA THR A 32 1.12 -1.53 -16.36
C THR A 32 2.05 -1.64 -15.14
N GLY A 33 3.36 -1.76 -15.35
CA GLY A 33 4.34 -1.73 -14.25
C GLY A 33 4.38 -0.43 -13.48
N ILE A 34 4.37 0.70 -14.18
CA ILE A 34 4.31 2.02 -13.57
C ILE A 34 3.03 2.16 -12.74
N ILE A 35 1.90 1.67 -13.26
CA ILE A 35 0.62 1.66 -12.53
C ILE A 35 0.72 0.82 -11.26
N PHE A 36 1.33 -0.37 -11.31
CA PHE A 36 1.51 -1.22 -10.12
C PHE A 36 2.35 -0.54 -9.04
N ILE A 37 3.48 0.07 -9.39
CA ILE A 37 4.35 0.74 -8.40
C ILE A 37 3.73 2.01 -7.84
N ILE A 38 3.32 2.93 -8.71
CA ILE A 38 2.77 4.21 -8.25
C ILE A 38 1.44 3.99 -7.53
N GLY A 39 0.53 3.24 -8.15
CA GLY A 39 -0.77 2.93 -7.57
C GLY A 39 -0.66 2.13 -6.28
N GLY A 40 0.25 1.16 -6.22
CA GLY A 40 0.49 0.37 -5.02
C GLY A 40 1.05 1.19 -3.85
N LEU A 41 2.01 2.08 -4.12
CA LEU A 41 2.52 3.00 -3.10
C LEU A 41 1.44 3.97 -2.63
N MET A 42 0.66 4.55 -3.55
CA MET A 42 -0.46 5.44 -3.19
C MET A 42 -1.50 4.72 -2.32
N LEU A 43 -1.87 3.49 -2.69
CA LEU A 43 -2.84 2.69 -1.95
C LEU A 43 -2.31 2.32 -0.56
N TRP A 44 -1.02 2.01 -0.45
CA TRP A 44 -0.39 1.76 0.85
C TRP A 44 -0.36 3.00 1.74
N MET A 45 -0.04 4.18 1.18
CA MET A 45 -0.10 5.44 1.93
C MET A 45 -1.51 5.75 2.44
N LEU A 46 -2.55 5.50 1.63
CA LEU A 46 -3.95 5.63 2.06
C LEU A 46 -4.30 4.63 3.16
N TYR A 47 -3.81 3.39 3.07
CA TYR A 47 -4.02 2.38 4.12
C TYR A 47 -3.44 2.85 5.46
N ILE A 48 -2.18 3.30 5.47
CA ILE A 48 -1.53 3.82 6.68
C ILE A 48 -2.30 5.02 7.22
N LEU A 49 -2.68 5.97 6.35
CA LEU A 49 -3.46 7.14 6.74
C LEU A 49 -4.75 6.74 7.47
N VAL A 50 -5.50 5.75 6.95
CA VAL A 50 -6.74 5.29 7.58
C VAL A 50 -6.46 4.53 8.88
N VAL A 51 -5.52 3.59 8.86
CA VAL A 51 -5.28 2.68 9.99
C VAL A 51 -4.61 3.37 11.17
N GLU A 52 -3.72 4.32 10.92
CA GLU A 52 -3.00 5.06 11.96
C GLU A 52 -3.65 6.41 12.28
N SER A 53 -4.76 6.77 11.61
CA SER A 53 -5.52 7.96 12.01
C SER A 53 -6.11 7.78 13.42
N THR A 54 -5.66 8.62 14.34
CA THR A 54 -6.31 8.79 15.64
C THR A 54 -7.47 9.77 15.47
N THR A 55 -8.67 9.42 15.94
CA THR A 55 -9.78 10.37 16.05
C THR A 55 -9.34 11.59 16.86
N PRO A 56 -9.41 12.82 16.32
CA PRO A 56 -9.06 14.02 17.04
C PRO A 56 -9.87 14.14 18.34
N ALA A 57 -9.22 14.50 19.45
CA ALA A 57 -9.85 14.67 20.76
C ALA A 57 -10.97 15.75 20.81
N LEU A 58 -11.12 16.53 19.75
CA LEU A 58 -12.10 17.61 19.57
C LEU A 58 -13.24 17.25 18.62
N MET A 59 -13.29 16.00 18.14
CA MET A 59 -14.44 15.49 17.39
C MET A 59 -15.47 15.04 18.43
N GLY A 60 -16.41 15.95 18.73
CA GLY A 60 -17.53 15.71 19.65
C GLY A 60 -18.53 14.68 19.14
#